data_AF-A0A2V9HN91-F1
#
_entry.id   AF-A0A2V9HN91-F1
#
_cell.length_a   1.000
_cell.length_b   1.000
_cell.length_c   1.000
_cell.angle_alpha   90.00
_cell.angle_beta   90.00
_cell.angle_gamma   90.00
#
_symmetry.space_group_name_H-M   'P 1'
#
loop_
_entity.id
_entity.type
_entity.pdbx_description
1 polymer ?
#
loop_
_entity_poly.entity_id
_entity_poly.type
_entity_poly.pdbx_seq_one_letter_code
_entity_poly.pdbx_strand_id
1 'polypeptide(L)'
;FFFDYDLDGWPDVLVANGHIDADVQRVQANVKYAMPPHLFRNVGKGKFAEVTNSVGQAFASPRVGRGAAYADFNNDGRLDLLLSTNGGPVYLFRNEAQRAAPPNHRLRIKLTGTKSNRDGIGATVRVTSGGETQTQMLRSGSSYLSASELVLTFGLSHNEKADAVEIRWPSGEVQRLSNARAGQTVTVTEGKGISASRAFEKKN
;
A
#
# COMPACT_ATOMS: atom_id res chain seq x y z
N PHE A 1 4.70 -3.78 7.58
CA PHE A 1 3.54 -4.31 6.82
C PHE A 1 3.96 -4.51 5.37
N PHE A 2 3.11 -5.17 4.56
CA PHE A 2 3.30 -5.29 3.11
C PHE A 2 2.53 -4.22 2.34
N PHE A 3 3.14 -3.67 1.30
CA PHE A 3 2.54 -2.74 0.33
C PHE A 3 3.43 -2.68 -0.91
N ASP A 4 2.92 -2.23 -2.05
CA ASP A 4 3.69 -2.10 -3.29
C ASP A 4 4.03 -0.61 -3.51
N TYR A 5 5.24 -0.19 -3.15
CA TYR A 5 5.59 1.24 -3.11
C TYR A 5 5.94 1.80 -4.49
N ASP A 6 6.42 0.95 -5.41
CA ASP A 6 6.80 1.33 -6.77
C ASP A 6 5.85 0.80 -7.86
N LEU A 7 4.77 0.14 -7.44
CA LEU A 7 3.65 -0.31 -8.27
C LEU A 7 4.06 -1.31 -9.34
N ASP A 8 5.08 -2.13 -9.05
CA ASP A 8 5.56 -3.18 -9.96
C ASP A 8 4.76 -4.48 -9.85
N GLY A 9 3.78 -4.52 -8.95
CA GLY A 9 2.88 -5.64 -8.71
C GLY A 9 3.39 -6.61 -7.62
N TRP A 10 4.56 -6.36 -7.03
CA TRP A 10 5.12 -7.18 -5.97
C TRP A 10 5.06 -6.47 -4.61
N PRO A 11 4.46 -7.08 -3.58
CA PRO A 11 4.45 -6.46 -2.26
C PRO A 11 5.85 -6.37 -1.65
N ASP A 12 6.24 -5.16 -1.29
CA ASP A 12 7.41 -4.77 -0.52
C ASP A 12 7.15 -4.81 0.98
N VAL A 13 8.18 -4.58 1.80
CA VAL A 13 8.07 -4.59 3.27
C VAL A 13 8.53 -3.26 3.85
N LEU A 14 7.66 -2.65 4.66
CA LEU A 14 8.03 -1.54 5.54
C LEU A 14 8.06 -1.97 7.01
N VAL A 15 9.09 -1.53 7.73
CA VAL A 15 9.25 -1.73 9.18
C VAL A 15 9.42 -0.37 9.85
N ALA A 16 8.46 0.01 10.70
CA ALA A 16 8.68 1.09 11.66
C ALA A 16 9.66 0.60 12.73
N ASN A 17 10.64 1.43 13.08
CA ASN A 17 11.72 1.05 13.98
C ASN A 17 11.94 2.10 15.08
N GLY A 18 12.61 1.69 16.15
CA GLY A 18 12.92 2.49 17.33
C GLY A 18 12.90 1.61 18.58
N HIS A 19 13.92 1.72 19.41
CA HIS A 19 14.04 0.90 20.61
C HIS A 19 12.94 1.22 21.63
N ILE A 20 12.63 0.27 22.52
CA ILE A 20 11.63 0.45 23.58
C ILE A 20 12.21 1.18 24.80
N ASP A 21 13.49 0.93 25.09
CA ASP A 21 14.23 1.51 26.21
C ASP A 21 15.01 2.75 25.76
N ALA A 22 14.71 3.89 26.39
CA ALA A 22 15.35 5.19 26.14
C ALA A 22 16.81 5.22 26.60
N ASP A 23 17.18 4.36 27.56
CA ASP A 23 18.51 4.28 28.16
C ASP A 23 19.36 3.13 27.58
N VAL A 24 18.90 2.47 26.50
CA VAL A 24 19.57 1.29 25.92
C VAL A 24 21.07 1.50 25.67
N GLN A 25 21.45 2.73 25.33
CA GLN A 25 22.84 3.12 25.04
C GLN A 25 23.77 3.02 26.26
N ARG A 26 23.23 3.03 27.49
CA ARG A 26 23.98 2.83 28.73
C ARG A 26 24.44 1.38 28.90
N VAL A 27 23.72 0.43 28.30
CA VAL A 27 23.99 -1.02 28.41
C VAL A 27 24.58 -1.56 27.10
N GLN A 28 24.15 -1.03 25.96
CA GLN A 28 24.60 -1.44 24.62
C GLN A 28 24.97 -0.20 23.78
N ALA A 29 26.25 0.19 23.79
CA ALA A 29 26.72 1.43 23.17
C ALA A 29 26.39 1.58 21.66
N ASN A 30 26.28 0.46 20.94
CA ASN A 30 26.04 0.40 19.50
C ASN A 30 24.54 0.38 19.13
N VAL A 31 23.64 0.22 20.11
CA VAL A 31 22.19 0.27 19.90
C VAL A 31 21.71 1.68 20.22
N LYS A 32 20.80 2.25 19.42
CA LYS A 32 20.27 3.61 19.61
C LYS A 32 18.78 3.57 19.94
N TYR A 33 18.32 4.49 20.78
CA TYR A 33 16.88 4.62 21.05
C TYR A 33 16.08 4.98 19.79
N ALA A 34 16.49 6.03 19.09
CA ALA A 34 15.97 6.37 17.77
C ALA A 34 16.69 5.55 16.69
N MET A 35 15.93 4.89 15.82
CA MET A 35 16.43 4.05 14.74
C MET A 35 15.73 4.39 13.42
N PRO A 36 16.39 4.24 12.27
CA PRO A 36 15.75 4.48 10.98
C PRO A 36 14.64 3.44 10.73
N PRO A 37 13.50 3.82 10.14
CA PRO A 37 12.58 2.83 9.57
C PRO A 37 13.30 2.06 8.46
N HIS A 38 12.84 0.84 8.15
CA HIS A 38 13.39 0.06 7.04
C HIS A 38 12.37 -0.10 5.92
N LEU A 39 12.83 0.05 4.68
CA LEU A 39 12.07 -0.30 3.47
C LEU A 39 12.84 -1.35 2.69
N PHE A 40 12.18 -2.47 2.42
CA PHE A 40 12.74 -3.59 1.68
C PHE A 40 11.92 -3.81 0.41
N ARG A 41 12.55 -3.61 -0.74
CA ARG A 41 11.94 -3.85 -2.05
C ARG A 41 11.93 -5.34 -2.36
N ASN A 42 10.82 -5.88 -2.82
CA ASN A 42 10.74 -7.23 -3.32
C ASN A 42 11.44 -7.32 -4.68
N VAL A 43 12.42 -8.23 -4.80
CA VAL A 43 13.18 -8.44 -6.05
C VAL A 43 12.90 -9.82 -6.66
N GLY A 44 11.78 -10.43 -6.25
CA GLY A 44 11.31 -11.73 -6.71
C GLY A 44 11.97 -12.90 -6.00
N LYS A 45 11.41 -14.10 -6.19
CA LYS A 45 11.92 -15.37 -5.65
C LYS A 45 12.15 -15.34 -4.13
N GLY A 46 11.29 -14.63 -3.39
CA GLY A 46 11.37 -14.49 -1.94
C GLY A 46 12.56 -13.65 -1.44
N LYS A 47 13.23 -12.90 -2.32
CA LYS A 47 14.36 -12.03 -1.97
C LYS A 47 13.90 -10.59 -1.86
N PHE A 48 14.56 -9.87 -0.96
CA PHE A 48 14.32 -8.46 -0.72
C PHE A 48 15.63 -7.68 -0.68
N ALA A 49 15.62 -6.47 -1.25
CA ALA A 49 16.73 -5.54 -1.19
C ALA A 49 16.37 -4.38 -0.26
N GLU A 50 17.22 -4.06 0.71
CA GLU A 50 17.02 -2.87 1.53
C GLU A 50 17.26 -1.59 0.71
N VAL A 51 16.25 -0.72 0.66
CA VAL A 51 16.26 0.52 -0.13
C VAL A 51 16.02 1.77 0.72
N THR A 52 16.04 1.65 2.05
CA THR A 52 15.84 2.75 3.02
C THR A 52 16.61 4.02 2.64
N ASN A 53 17.90 3.90 2.37
CA ASN A 53 18.77 5.04 2.02
C ASN A 53 18.55 5.56 0.59
N SER A 54 17.82 4.82 -0.25
CA SER A 54 17.54 5.18 -1.65
C SER A 54 16.25 5.98 -1.83
N VAL A 55 15.39 6.09 -0.80
CA VAL A 55 14.06 6.71 -0.90
C VAL A 55 13.95 8.08 -0.22
N GLY A 56 15.10 8.65 0.15
CA GLY A 56 15.22 10.02 0.65
C GLY A 56 15.73 10.10 2.09
N GLN A 57 16.56 11.10 2.35
CA GLN A 57 17.22 11.31 3.65
C GLN A 57 16.23 11.51 4.80
N ALA A 58 15.12 12.20 4.56
CA ALA A 58 14.09 12.46 5.58
C ALA A 58 13.41 11.17 6.07
N PHE A 59 13.23 10.19 5.18
CA PHE A 59 12.69 8.88 5.52
C PHE A 59 13.71 8.05 6.31
N ALA A 60 14.97 8.03 5.86
CA ALA A 60 16.06 7.29 6.53
C ALA A 60 16.53 7.91 7.85
N SER A 61 15.98 9.05 8.27
CA SER A 61 16.37 9.70 9.52
C SER A 61 15.92 8.89 10.75
N PRO A 62 16.79 8.65 11.74
CA PRO A 62 16.44 7.89 12.94
C PRO A 62 15.29 8.52 13.74
N ARG A 63 14.32 7.70 14.15
CA ARG A 63 13.14 8.10 14.93
C ARG A 63 12.73 6.99 15.89
N VAL A 64 11.82 7.29 16.81
CA VAL A 64 11.22 6.29 17.70
C VAL A 64 9.86 5.89 17.12
N GLY A 65 9.87 5.26 15.95
CA GLY A 65 8.67 4.86 15.22
C GLY A 65 7.85 3.80 15.97
N ARG A 66 6.52 3.86 15.85
CA ARG A 66 5.60 2.90 16.48
C ARG A 66 4.52 2.41 15.54
N GLY A 67 3.66 3.32 15.09
CA GLY A 67 2.61 3.02 14.11
C GLY A 67 2.99 3.50 12.73
N ALA A 68 2.57 2.75 11.72
CA ALA A 68 2.77 3.12 10.33
C ALA A 68 1.58 2.64 9.51
N ALA A 69 1.06 3.53 8.66
CA ALA A 69 -0.07 3.28 7.78
C ALA A 69 0.19 3.90 6.42
N TYR A 70 -0.43 3.36 5.38
CA TYR A 70 -0.39 3.96 4.05
C TYR A 70 -1.77 4.42 3.59
N ALA A 71 -1.77 5.44 2.74
CA ALA A 71 -2.93 5.88 1.98
C ALA A 71 -2.47 6.68 0.75
N ASP A 72 -3.25 6.69 -0.32
CA ASP A 72 -3.10 7.67 -1.40
C ASP A 72 -3.77 8.99 -0.98
N PHE A 73 -3.04 9.82 -0.22
CA PHE A 73 -3.57 11.00 0.47
C PHE A 73 -3.92 12.13 -0.51
N ASN A 74 -3.16 12.24 -1.60
CA ASN A 74 -3.29 13.30 -2.60
C ASN A 74 -4.00 12.85 -3.88
N ASN A 75 -4.55 11.62 -3.90
CA ASN A 75 -5.24 11.04 -5.07
C ASN A 75 -4.37 10.99 -6.33
N ASP A 76 -3.06 10.78 -6.19
CA ASP A 76 -2.16 10.56 -7.32
C ASP A 76 -1.98 9.06 -7.63
N GLY A 77 -2.63 8.18 -6.88
CA GLY A 77 -2.62 6.73 -7.07
C GLY A 77 -1.37 6.03 -6.50
N ARG A 78 -0.37 6.76 -5.98
CA ARG A 78 0.74 6.18 -5.23
C ARG A 78 0.38 6.10 -3.75
N LEU A 79 0.92 5.09 -3.07
CA LEU A 79 0.71 4.92 -1.64
C LEU A 79 1.70 5.80 -0.87
N ASP A 80 1.19 6.84 -0.23
CA ASP A 80 1.92 7.67 0.73
C ASP A 80 1.99 6.98 2.09
N LEU A 81 2.91 7.42 2.94
CA LEU A 81 3.16 6.80 4.24
C LEU A 81 2.98 7.79 5.39
N LEU A 82 2.21 7.40 6.40
CA LEU A 82 2.16 8.07 7.70
C LEU A 82 2.91 7.24 8.74
N LEU A 83 3.84 7.87 9.48
CA LEU A 83 4.62 7.25 10.55
C LEU A 83 4.40 8.02 11.86
N SER A 84 3.87 7.34 12.87
CA SER A 84 3.78 7.88 14.23
C SER A 84 5.04 7.58 15.03
N THR A 85 5.42 8.51 15.89
CA THR A 85 6.59 8.37 16.77
C THR A 85 6.18 8.45 18.23
N ASN A 86 6.91 7.76 19.10
CA ASN A 86 6.71 7.87 20.54
C ASN A 86 7.32 9.19 21.04
N GLY A 87 6.50 10.05 21.67
CA GLY A 87 6.96 11.32 22.24
C GLY A 87 7.41 12.37 21.22
N GLY A 88 7.07 12.22 19.94
CA GLY A 88 7.45 13.14 18.87
C GLY A 88 6.31 13.39 17.88
N PRO A 89 6.56 14.19 16.82
CA PRO A 89 5.53 14.47 15.81
C PRO A 89 5.24 13.25 14.94
N VAL A 90 4.11 13.32 14.23
CA VAL A 90 3.77 12.38 13.14
C VAL A 90 4.42 12.88 11.85
N TYR A 91 4.87 11.95 11.01
CA TYR A 91 5.48 12.25 9.72
C TYR A 91 4.63 11.71 8.59
N LEU A 92 4.30 12.56 7.62
CA LEU A 92 3.69 12.18 6.35
C LEU A 92 4.74 12.25 5.26
N PHE A 93 4.99 11.11 4.60
CA PHE A 93 5.90 10.99 3.48
C PHE A 93 5.09 10.81 2.20
N ARG A 94 5.19 11.80 1.31
CA ARG A 94 4.63 11.69 -0.04
C ARG A 94 5.49 10.74 -0.86
N ASN A 95 4.86 9.77 -1.52
CA ASN A 95 5.56 8.83 -2.38
C ASN A 95 5.82 9.46 -3.76
N GLU A 96 7.09 9.73 -4.00
CA GLU A 96 7.61 10.27 -5.27
C GLU A 96 8.43 9.23 -6.04
N ALA A 97 8.36 7.94 -5.65
CA ALA A 97 9.13 6.88 -6.31
C ALA A 97 8.75 6.79 -7.80
N GLN A 98 9.75 6.98 -8.65
CA GLN A 98 9.67 6.81 -10.11
C GLN A 98 10.76 5.82 -10.54
N ARG A 99 10.64 4.57 -10.10
CA ARG A 99 11.61 3.50 -10.41
C ARG A 99 11.57 3.07 -11.88
N ALA A 100 10.42 3.23 -12.54
CA ALA A 100 10.24 2.94 -13.97
C ALA A 100 10.00 4.24 -14.75
N ALA A 101 10.65 4.35 -15.90
CA ALA A 101 10.37 5.36 -16.92
C ALA A 101 9.95 4.61 -18.21
N PRO A 102 8.67 4.66 -18.61
CA PRO A 102 7.56 5.40 -17.98
C PRO A 102 7.10 4.77 -16.64
N PRO A 103 6.42 5.54 -15.76
CA PRO A 103 5.91 5.02 -14.49
C PRO A 103 4.91 3.88 -14.69
N ASN A 104 4.84 2.97 -13.71
CA ASN A 104 3.83 1.92 -13.69
C ASN A 104 2.42 2.52 -13.63
N HIS A 105 1.56 2.02 -14.50
CA HIS A 105 0.12 2.20 -14.42
C HIS A 105 -0.41 1.51 -13.17
N ARG A 106 -1.51 2.03 -12.64
CA ARG A 106 -2.11 1.55 -11.40
C ARG A 106 -3.62 1.65 -11.44
N LEU A 107 -4.27 0.73 -10.74
CA LEU A 107 -5.71 0.69 -10.52
C LEU A 107 -5.96 0.56 -9.03
N ARG A 108 -6.84 1.42 -8.50
CA ARG A 108 -7.28 1.36 -7.11
C ARG A 108 -8.73 0.89 -7.05
N ILE A 109 -9.06 0.02 -6.10
CA ILE A 109 -10.39 -0.60 -5.97
C ILE A 109 -10.89 -0.39 -4.55
N LYS A 110 -11.95 0.42 -4.42
CA LYS A 110 -12.74 0.58 -3.19
C LYS A 110 -13.94 -0.35 -3.25
N LEU A 111 -14.23 -1.03 -2.15
CA LEU A 111 -15.35 -1.97 -2.06
C LEU A 111 -16.52 -1.37 -1.28
N THR A 112 -17.74 -1.78 -1.62
CA THR A 112 -18.95 -1.45 -0.86
C THR A 112 -19.86 -2.66 -0.81
N GLY A 113 -19.98 -3.26 0.37
CA GLY A 113 -20.85 -4.41 0.60
C GLY A 113 -22.33 -4.05 0.66
N THR A 114 -23.17 -4.96 0.16
CA THR A 114 -24.63 -4.87 0.21
C THR A 114 -25.24 -6.03 0.99
N LYS A 115 -24.70 -7.24 0.81
CA LYS A 115 -24.98 -8.44 1.62
C LYS A 115 -23.88 -8.68 2.64
N SER A 116 -22.63 -8.50 2.22
CA SER A 116 -21.44 -8.49 3.07
C SER A 116 -21.39 -7.19 3.90
N ASN A 117 -20.44 -7.09 4.85
CA ASN A 117 -20.23 -5.85 5.61
C ASN A 117 -19.98 -4.66 4.68
N ARG A 118 -20.40 -3.46 5.10
CA ARG A 118 -20.45 -2.27 4.24
C ARG A 118 -19.10 -1.87 3.65
N ASP A 119 -18.01 -2.13 4.36
CA ASP A 119 -16.66 -1.82 3.92
C ASP A 119 -16.04 -2.92 3.04
N GLY A 120 -16.70 -4.07 2.88
CA GLY A 120 -16.20 -5.19 2.09
C GLY A 120 -15.04 -5.95 2.75
N ILE A 121 -14.85 -5.83 4.07
CA ILE A 121 -13.79 -6.53 4.80
C ILE A 121 -13.91 -8.04 4.59
N GLY A 122 -12.79 -8.70 4.30
CA GLY A 122 -12.70 -10.12 3.98
C GLY A 122 -12.88 -10.44 2.50
N ALA A 123 -13.32 -9.49 1.67
CA ALA A 123 -13.38 -9.69 0.23
C ALA A 123 -11.96 -9.87 -0.34
N THR A 124 -11.82 -10.83 -1.25
CA THR A 124 -10.56 -11.09 -1.96
C THR A 124 -10.70 -10.59 -3.40
N VAL A 125 -9.75 -9.78 -3.84
CA VAL A 125 -9.69 -9.21 -5.18
C VAL A 125 -8.47 -9.75 -5.90
N ARG A 126 -8.71 -10.34 -7.07
CA ARG A 126 -7.70 -10.85 -7.98
C ARG A 126 -7.69 -9.99 -9.23
N VAL A 127 -6.53 -9.44 -9.56
CA VAL A 127 -6.30 -8.61 -10.76
C VAL A 127 -5.25 -9.28 -11.62
N THR A 128 -5.59 -9.52 -12.88
CA THR A 128 -4.67 -10.03 -13.91
C THR A 128 -4.34 -8.92 -14.90
N SER A 129 -3.06 -8.74 -15.20
CA SER A 129 -2.56 -7.74 -16.15
C SER A 129 -1.24 -8.22 -16.75
N GLY A 130 -1.16 -8.30 -18.08
CA GLY A 130 0.09 -8.64 -18.78
C GLY A 130 0.60 -10.06 -18.46
N GLY A 131 -0.31 -11.00 -18.17
CA GLY A 131 0.03 -12.38 -17.79
C GLY A 131 0.33 -12.59 -16.31
N GLU A 132 0.53 -11.53 -15.53
CA GLU A 132 0.74 -11.59 -14.09
C GLU A 132 -0.58 -11.48 -13.33
N THR A 133 -0.64 -12.10 -12.15
CA THR A 133 -1.82 -12.05 -11.27
C THR A 133 -1.44 -11.60 -9.87
N GLN A 134 -2.08 -10.54 -9.41
CA GLN A 134 -2.04 -10.10 -8.01
C GLN A 134 -3.32 -10.50 -7.30
N THR A 135 -3.20 -10.93 -6.04
CA THR A 135 -4.34 -11.23 -5.17
C THR A 135 -4.18 -10.51 -3.84
N GLN A 136 -5.18 -9.72 -3.47
CA GLN A 136 -5.21 -9.01 -2.19
C GLN A 136 -6.55 -9.24 -1.50
N MET A 137 -6.54 -9.31 -0.16
CA MET A 137 -7.74 -9.36 0.66
C MET A 137 -7.88 -8.05 1.42
N LEU A 138 -9.07 -7.46 1.40
CA LEU A 138 -9.35 -6.28 2.20
C LEU A 138 -9.47 -6.67 3.68
N ARG A 139 -8.70 -6.02 4.56
CA ARG A 139 -8.60 -6.35 5.99
C ARG A 139 -8.96 -5.14 6.83
N SER A 140 -9.60 -5.35 7.98
CA SER A 140 -10.02 -4.27 8.90
C SER A 140 -8.90 -3.72 9.79
N GLY A 141 -7.76 -4.42 9.86
CA GLY A 141 -6.61 -4.01 10.67
C GLY A 141 -5.31 -4.27 9.94
N SER A 142 -4.40 -3.31 10.03
CA SER A 142 -3.04 -3.41 9.50
C SER A 142 -2.07 -2.68 10.40
N SER A 143 -0.87 -3.22 10.64
CA SER A 143 0.16 -2.57 11.44
C SER A 143 -0.20 -2.42 12.93
N TYR A 144 0.67 -1.77 13.70
CA TYR A 144 0.52 -1.58 15.15
C TYR A 144 0.07 -0.13 15.46
N LEU A 145 -0.91 0.05 16.35
CA LEU A 145 -1.46 1.38 16.74
C LEU A 145 -1.83 2.30 15.55
N SER A 146 -2.21 1.70 14.42
CA SER A 146 -2.51 2.39 13.17
C SER A 146 -3.33 1.47 12.27
N ALA A 147 -3.89 2.01 11.18
CA ALA A 147 -4.54 1.25 10.13
C ALA A 147 -4.38 1.99 8.80
N SER A 148 -4.06 1.26 7.72
CA SER A 148 -4.04 1.77 6.36
C SER A 148 -5.46 1.97 5.84
N GLU A 149 -5.59 2.72 4.75
CA GLU A 149 -6.88 2.92 4.10
C GLU A 149 -7.54 1.61 3.62
N LEU A 150 -8.86 1.63 3.47
CA LEU A 150 -9.66 0.48 2.99
C LEU A 150 -9.83 0.50 1.46
N VAL A 151 -8.73 0.71 0.74
CA VAL A 151 -8.68 0.71 -0.73
C VAL A 151 -7.51 -0.15 -1.20
N LEU A 152 -7.79 -1.10 -2.08
CA LEU A 152 -6.76 -2.00 -2.63
C LEU A 152 -6.10 -1.35 -3.84
N THR A 153 -4.78 -1.41 -3.92
CA THR A 153 -3.99 -0.80 -5.00
C THR A 153 -3.22 -1.88 -5.76
N PHE A 154 -3.32 -1.87 -7.08
CA PHE A 154 -2.70 -2.84 -7.97
C PHE A 154 -1.84 -2.13 -9.00
N GLY A 155 -0.55 -2.51 -9.09
CA GLY A 155 0.33 -2.13 -10.18
C GLY A 155 -0.05 -2.89 -11.47
N LEU A 156 -0.13 -2.22 -12.60
CA LEU A 156 -0.50 -2.82 -13.89
C LEU A 156 0.67 -2.84 -14.90
N SER A 157 1.90 -2.58 -14.44
CA SER A 157 3.06 -2.35 -15.30
C SER A 157 2.74 -1.26 -16.34
N HIS A 158 2.91 -1.51 -17.64
CA HIS A 158 2.62 -0.53 -18.69
C HIS A 158 1.23 -0.70 -19.34
N ASN A 159 0.37 -1.57 -18.80
CA ASN A 159 -0.95 -1.83 -19.37
C ASN A 159 -1.96 -0.74 -18.99
N GLU A 160 -2.73 -0.23 -19.95
CA GLU A 160 -3.74 0.81 -19.73
C GLU A 160 -5.01 0.31 -19.02
N LYS A 161 -5.16 -1.01 -18.90
CA LYS A 161 -6.28 -1.66 -18.23
C LYS A 161 -5.86 -3.02 -17.69
N ALA A 162 -6.57 -3.51 -16.68
CA ALA A 162 -6.47 -4.90 -16.28
C ALA A 162 -7.16 -5.82 -17.31
N ASP A 163 -6.59 -6.99 -17.53
CA ASP A 163 -7.15 -8.04 -18.40
C ASP A 163 -8.36 -8.69 -17.74
N ALA A 164 -8.29 -8.90 -16.42
CA ALA A 164 -9.39 -9.43 -15.62
C ALA A 164 -9.34 -8.89 -14.19
N VAL A 165 -10.51 -8.60 -13.63
CA VAL A 165 -10.69 -8.35 -12.20
C VAL A 165 -11.80 -9.25 -11.67
N GLU A 166 -11.48 -10.09 -10.69
CA GLU A 166 -12.42 -10.95 -9.97
C GLU A 166 -12.45 -10.54 -8.50
N ILE A 167 -13.65 -10.40 -7.95
CA ILE A 167 -13.89 -10.07 -6.55
C ILE A 167 -14.73 -11.20 -5.95
N ARG A 168 -14.20 -11.86 -4.93
CA ARG A 168 -14.90 -12.84 -4.12
C ARG A 168 -15.30 -12.18 -2.80
N TRP A 169 -16.59 -12.02 -2.60
CA TRP A 169 -17.16 -11.38 -1.42
C TRP A 169 -17.32 -12.39 -0.26
N PRO A 170 -17.31 -11.93 1.01
CA PRO A 170 -17.61 -12.77 2.17
C PRO A 170 -18.98 -13.47 2.10
N SER A 171 -19.95 -12.88 1.41
CA SER A 171 -21.26 -13.49 1.13
C SER A 171 -21.20 -14.76 0.26
N GLY A 172 -20.04 -15.06 -0.33
CA GLY A 172 -19.85 -16.14 -1.31
C GLY A 172 -20.05 -15.69 -2.76
N GLU A 173 -20.55 -14.46 -2.98
CA GLU A 173 -20.73 -13.91 -4.31
C GLU A 173 -19.38 -13.70 -5.03
N VAL A 174 -19.33 -14.05 -6.31
CA VAL A 174 -18.16 -13.80 -7.17
C VAL A 174 -18.56 -12.84 -8.27
N GLN A 175 -17.91 -11.69 -8.30
CA GLN A 175 -18.16 -10.64 -9.28
C GLN A 175 -16.94 -10.47 -10.19
N ARG A 176 -17.17 -10.41 -11.50
CA ARG A 176 -16.14 -10.09 -12.50
C ARG A 176 -16.41 -8.71 -13.06
N LEU A 177 -15.37 -7.88 -13.14
CA LEU A 177 -15.47 -6.55 -13.76
C LEU A 177 -14.98 -6.61 -15.20
N SER A 178 -15.71 -5.98 -16.10
CA SER A 178 -15.23 -5.66 -17.45
C SER A 178 -14.67 -4.24 -17.47
N ASN A 179 -13.59 -4.02 -18.23
CA ASN A 179 -13.03 -2.69 -18.51
C ASN A 179 -12.50 -1.89 -17.29
N ALA A 180 -11.78 -2.54 -16.38
CA ALA A 180 -11.08 -1.84 -15.29
C ALA A 180 -9.82 -1.12 -15.81
N ARG A 181 -9.98 0.12 -16.29
CA ARG A 181 -8.88 0.95 -16.80
C ARG A 181 -7.99 1.46 -15.66
N ALA A 182 -6.70 1.58 -15.93
CA ALA A 182 -5.73 2.23 -15.07
C ALA A 182 -6.06 3.72 -14.85
N GLY A 183 -5.33 4.36 -13.94
CA GLY A 183 -5.36 5.82 -13.77
C GLY A 183 -6.52 6.33 -12.92
N GLN A 184 -7.16 5.45 -12.15
CA GLN A 184 -8.33 5.81 -11.34
C GLN A 184 -8.50 4.88 -10.13
N THR A 185 -9.28 5.38 -9.18
CA THR A 185 -9.93 4.59 -8.13
C THR A 185 -11.34 4.27 -8.58
N VAL A 186 -11.67 2.98 -8.73
CA VAL A 186 -13.04 2.51 -8.97
C VAL A 186 -13.69 2.09 -7.66
N THR A 187 -14.95 2.46 -7.46
CA THR A 187 -15.79 1.94 -6.38
C THR A 187 -16.64 0.81 -6.94
N VAL A 188 -16.58 -0.34 -6.29
CA VAL A 188 -17.30 -1.55 -6.69
C VAL A 188 -18.31 -1.90 -5.63
N THR A 189 -19.57 -1.94 -6.02
CA THR A 189 -20.67 -2.32 -5.14
C THR A 189 -21.03 -3.79 -5.36
N GLU A 190 -21.10 -4.57 -4.29
CA GLU A 190 -21.50 -5.98 -4.31
C GLU A 190 -22.87 -6.14 -4.99
N GLY A 191 -22.94 -7.04 -5.98
CA GLY A 191 -24.11 -7.30 -6.81
C GLY A 191 -24.37 -6.31 -7.94
N LYS A 192 -23.57 -5.25 -8.08
CA LYS A 192 -23.83 -4.15 -9.04
C LYS A 192 -22.67 -3.81 -9.97
N GLY A 193 -21.47 -4.32 -9.75
CA GLY A 193 -20.29 -3.92 -10.54
C GLY A 193 -19.70 -2.57 -10.10
N ILE A 194 -19.06 -1.88 -11.03
CA ILE A 194 -18.47 -0.54 -10.80
C ILE A 194 -19.61 0.47 -10.68
N SER A 195 -19.71 1.14 -9.53
CA SER A 195 -20.77 2.12 -9.22
C SER A 195 -20.29 3.57 -9.24
N ALA A 196 -18.98 3.80 -9.12
CA ALA A 196 -18.37 5.12 -9.27
C ALA A 196 -16.90 4.99 -9.67
N SER A 197 -16.32 6.06 -10.21
CA SER A 197 -14.88 6.18 -10.41
C SER A 197 -14.38 7.59 -10.12
N ARG A 198 -13.12 7.69 -9.70
CA ARG A 198 -12.38 8.95 -9.50
C ARG A 198 -11.04 8.82 -10.19
N ALA A 199 -10.79 9.66 -11.20
CA ALA A 199 -9.48 9.72 -11.86
C ALA A 199 -8.40 10.24 -10.90
N PHE A 200 -7.16 9.80 -11.08
CA PHE A 200 -6.04 10.35 -10.34
C PHE A 200 -5.75 11.79 -10.76
N GLU A 201 -5.30 12.60 -9.80
CA GLU A 201 -4.88 13.97 -10.05
C GLU A 201 -3.59 13.98 -10.86
N LYS A 202 -3.52 14.88 -11.84
CA LYS A 202 -2.28 15.12 -12.60
C LYS A 202 -1.31 15.83 -11.66
N LYS A 203 -0.01 15.47 -11.72
CA LYS A 203 1.02 16.29 -11.09
C LYS A 203 0.96 17.68 -11.75
N ASN A 204 0.62 18.71 -10.98
CA ASN A 204 0.90 20.10 -11.35
C ASN A 204 2.40 20.34 -11.27
#